data_AF-A0A0P0NX79-F1
#
_entry.id   AF-A0A0P0NX79-F1
#
_cell.length_a   1.000
_cell.length_b   1.000
_cell.length_c   1.000
_cell.angle_alpha   90.00
_cell.angle_beta   90.00
_cell.angle_gamma   90.00
#
_symmetry.space_group_name_H-M   'P 1'
#
loop_
_entity.id
_entity.type
_entity.pdbx_description
1 polymer ?
#
loop_
_entity_poly.entity_id
_entity_poly.type
_entity_poly.pdbx_seq_one_letter_code
_entity_poly.pdbx_strand_id
1 'polypeptide(L)' 'MAIDVALNAFLNLRDDEVAAFALTRAAELDLTLPEPTLQAIGENLSLLRLQAAVFVTALAEAGDDAPETFTP' A
#
# COMPACT_ATOMS: atom_id res chain seq x y z
N MET A 1 -7.20 -6.20 -14.92
CA MET A 1 -7.50 -6.66 -13.54
C MET A 1 -7.98 -5.48 -12.69
N ALA A 2 -9.09 -5.60 -11.95
CA ALA A 2 -9.52 -4.56 -11.03
C ALA A 2 -8.73 -4.65 -9.72
N ILE A 3 -8.22 -3.51 -9.22
CA ILE A 3 -7.65 -3.44 -7.87
C ILE A 3 -8.77 -3.56 -6.84
N ASP A 4 -8.48 -4.18 -5.69
CA ASP A 4 -9.44 -4.28 -4.61
C ASP A 4 -9.66 -2.92 -3.91
N VAL A 5 -10.73 -2.84 -3.13
CA VAL A 5 -11.17 -1.60 -2.46
C VAL A 5 -10.13 -1.10 -1.44
N ALA A 6 -9.44 -2.01 -0.75
CA ALA A 6 -8.46 -1.63 0.27
C ALA A 6 -7.20 -1.05 -0.38
N LEU A 7 -6.72 -1.65 -1.47
CA LEU A 7 -5.63 -1.10 -2.26
C LEU A 7 -6.00 0.28 -2.83
N ASN A 8 -7.20 0.43 -3.39
CA ASN A 8 -7.66 1.72 -3.90
C ASN A 8 -7.73 2.79 -2.79
N ALA A 9 -8.23 2.44 -1.61
CA ALA A 9 -8.28 3.37 -0.48
C ALA A 9 -6.88 3.81 -0.04
N PHE A 10 -5.92 2.88 0.02
CA PHE A 10 -4.53 3.17 0.37
C PHE A 10 -3.83 4.08 -0.65
N LEU A 11 -4.04 3.85 -1.95
CA LEU A 11 -3.43 4.67 -3.00
C LEU A 11 -3.94 6.13 -2.99
N ASN A 12 -5.18 6.34 -2.57
CA ASN A 12 -5.82 7.66 -2.50
C ASN A 12 -5.46 8.47 -1.25
N LEU A 13 -4.64 7.94 -0.34
CA LEU A 13 -4.14 8.69 0.82
C LEU A 13 -3.22 9.83 0.39
N ARG A 14 -3.34 10.96 1.07
CA ARG A 14 -2.38 12.06 1.05
C ARG A 14 -1.20 11.75 1.98
N ASP A 15 -0.07 12.38 1.75
CA ASP A 15 1.15 12.10 2.53
C ASP A 15 0.98 12.39 4.04
N ASP A 16 0.16 13.39 4.38
CA ASP A 16 -0.21 13.72 5.77
C ASP A 16 -1.16 12.70 6.41
N GLU A 17 -1.78 11.82 5.62
CA GLU A 17 -2.73 10.80 6.08
C GLU A 17 -2.06 9.44 6.34
N VAL A 18 -0.88 9.21 5.78
CA VAL A 18 -0.17 7.92 5.86
C VAL A 18 0.17 7.53 7.30
N ALA A 19 0.55 8.49 8.15
CA ALA A 19 0.85 8.23 9.56
C ALA A 19 -0.40 7.74 10.33
N ALA A 20 -1.56 8.35 10.09
CA ALA A 20 -2.82 7.95 10.72
C ALA A 20 -3.29 6.58 10.21
N PHE A 21 -3.09 6.31 8.91
CA PHE A 21 -3.31 4.99 8.33
C PHE A 21 -2.45 3.92 9.00
N ALA A 22 -1.16 4.17 9.20
CA ALA A 22 -0.24 3.23 9.82
C ALA A 22 -0.67 2.84 11.25
N LEU A 23 -1.06 3.83 12.06
CA LEU A 23 -1.55 3.61 13.42
C LEU A 23 -2.86 2.82 13.45
N THR A 24 -3.81 3.19 12.59
CA THR A 24 -5.10 2.49 12.47
C THR A 24 -4.88 1.04 12.08
N ARG A 25 -4.03 0.80 11.07
CA ARG A 25 -3.77 -0.54 10.57
C ARG A 25 -2.99 -1.38 11.57
N ALA A 26 -2.08 -0.77 12.33
CA ALA A 26 -1.39 -1.46 13.42
C ALA A 26 -2.37 -1.89 14.52
N ALA A 27 -3.33 -1.05 14.90
CA ALA A 27 -4.35 -1.39 15.89
C ALA A 27 -5.25 -2.55 15.40
N GLU A 28 -5.65 -2.56 14.13
CA GLU A 28 -6.41 -3.67 13.53
C GLU A 28 -5.65 -5.00 13.51
N LEU A 29 -4.31 -4.93 13.49
CA LEU A 29 -3.41 -6.09 13.49
C LEU A 29 -2.92 -6.47 14.90
N ASP A 30 -3.40 -5.78 15.95
CA ASP A 30 -2.92 -5.92 17.32
C ASP A 30 -1.39 -5.72 17.46
N LEU A 31 -0.86 -4.78 16.67
CA LEU A 31 0.56 -4.40 16.65
C LEU A 31 0.78 -3.10 17.41
N THR A 32 1.75 -3.11 18.33
CA THR A 32 2.25 -1.88 18.95
C THR A 32 3.42 -1.34 18.13
N LEU A 33 3.29 -0.12 17.62
CA LEU A 33 4.38 0.57 16.94
C LEU A 33 5.17 1.40 17.97
N PRO A 34 6.46 1.10 18.21
CA PRO A 34 7.28 1.92 19.08
C PRO A 34 7.39 3.35 18.54
N GLU A 35 7.29 4.35 19.40
CA GLU A 35 7.45 5.77 19.03
C GLU A 35 8.68 6.05 18.13
N PRO A 36 9.90 5.51 18.39
CA PRO A 36 11.06 5.79 17.55
C PRO A 36 10.95 5.21 16.12
N THR A 37 10.02 4.30 15.84
CA THR A 37 9.86 3.72 14.50
C THR A 37 8.78 4.41 13.66
N LEU A 38 7.93 5.23 14.26
CA LEU A 38 6.75 5.81 13.59
C LEU A 38 7.12 6.62 12.35
N GLN A 39 8.18 7.43 12.42
CA GLN A 39 8.66 8.21 11.28
C GLN A 39 9.08 7.30 10.12
N ALA A 40 9.95 6.33 10.39
CA ALA A 40 10.46 5.41 9.37
C ALA A 40 9.35 4.55 8.75
N ILE A 41 8.35 4.15 9.55
CA ILE A 41 7.16 3.44 9.07
C ILE A 41 6.36 4.32 8.11
N GLY A 42 6.12 5.58 8.47
CA GLY A 42 5.42 6.53 7.61
C GLY A 42 6.14 6.73 6.27
N GLU A 43 7.44 6.96 6.30
CA GLU A 43 8.27 7.14 5.09
C GLU A 43 8.22 5.91 4.18
N ASN A 44 8.36 4.70 4.74
CA ASN A 44 8.29 3.45 4.00
C ASN A 44 6.90 3.21 3.38
N LEU A 45 5.83 3.52 4.11
CA LEU A 45 4.46 3.39 3.59
C LEU A 45 4.19 4.40 2.47
N SER A 46 4.68 5.63 2.57
CA SER A 46 4.59 6.61 1.49
C SER A 46 5.34 6.14 0.24
N LEU A 47 6.55 5.58 0.40
CA LEU A 47 7.30 5.01 -0.72
C LEU A 47 6.55 3.85 -1.36
N LEU A 48 6.03 2.92 -0.54
CA LEU A 48 5.26 1.76 -1.01
C LEU A 48 4.01 2.21 -1.77
N ARG A 49 3.30 3.23 -1.28
CA ARG A 49 2.12 3.82 -1.94
C ARG A 49 2.45 4.34 -3.33
N LEU A 50 3.54 5.10 -3.46
CA LEU A 50 3.99 5.64 -4.74
C LEU A 50 4.40 4.53 -5.72
N GLN A 51 5.15 3.53 -5.26
CA GLN A 51 5.54 2.39 -6.09
C GLN A 51 4.33 1.57 -6.55
N ALA A 52 3.39 1.30 -5.65
CA ALA A 52 2.16 0.60 -5.99
C ALA A 52 1.33 1.38 -7.02
N ALA A 53 1.26 2.71 -6.94
CA ALA A 53 0.59 3.54 -7.95
C ALA A 53 1.23 3.40 -9.34
N VAL A 54 2.57 3.33 -9.42
CA VAL A 54 3.29 3.08 -10.68
C VAL A 54 2.91 1.71 -11.25
N PHE A 55 2.91 0.66 -10.44
CA PHE A 55 2.53 -0.67 -10.90
C PHE A 55 1.07 -0.76 -11.35
N VAL A 56 0.15 -0.14 -10.63
CA VAL A 56 -1.28 -0.11 -11.02
C VAL A 56 -1.47 0.62 -12.34
N THR A 57 -0.74 1.73 -12.56
CA THR A 57 -0.75 2.45 -13.84
C THR A 57 -0.21 1.56 -14.96
N ALA A 58 0.96 0.95 -14.76
CA ALA A 58 1.57 0.05 -15.74
C ALA A 58 0.69 -1.17 -16.05
N LEU A 59 -0.02 -1.71 -15.06
CA LEU A 59 -0.95 -2.82 -15.24
C LEU A 59 -2.17 -2.42 -16.06
N ALA A 60 -2.69 -1.20 -15.87
CA ALA A 60 -3.78 -0.67 -16.69
C ALA A 60 -3.36 -0.50 -18.17
N GLU A 61 -2.08 -0.19 -18.42
CA GLU A 61 -1.51 -0.07 -19.76
C GLU A 61 -1.18 -1.44 -20.40
N ALA A 62 -0.75 -2.42 -19.60
CA ALA A 62 -0.38 -3.76 -20.07
C ALA A 62 -1.57 -4.63 -20.52
N GLY A 63 -2.81 -4.31 -20.08
CA GLY A 63 -4.01 -5.03 -20.50
C GLY A 63 -4.20 -6.38 -19.77
N ASP A 64 -4.51 -7.44 -20.53
CA ASP A 64 -4.93 -8.76 -20.01
C ASP A 64 -3.79 -9.78 -19.89
N ASP A 65 -2.53 -9.35 -19.91
CA ASP A 65 -1.39 -10.21 -19.57
C ASP A 65 -1.54 -10.68 -18.12
N ALA A 66 -2.12 -11.87 -17.96
CA ALA A 66 -2.38 -12.46 -16.66
C ALA A 66 -1.04 -12.76 -15.97
N PRO A 67 -0.91 -12.48 -14.67
CA PRO A 67 0.26 -12.89 -13.91
C PRO A 67 0.46 -14.41 -14.05
N GLU A 68 1.72 -14.83 -14.21
CA GLU A 68 2.05 -16.24 -14.33
C GLU A 68 1.50 -17.01 -13.12
N THR A 69 0.74 -18.07 -13.40
CA THR A 69 0.21 -18.93 -12.34
C THR A 69 1.33 -19.80 -11.82
N PHE A 70 1.64 -19.69 -10.53
CA PHE A 70 2.60 -20.58 -9.90
C PHE A 70 2.09 -22.03 -9.91
N THR A 71 2.86 -22.95 -10.50
CA THR A 71 2.66 -24.40 -10.40
C THR A 71 3.74 -25.01 -9.51
N PRO A 72 3.37 -25.65 -8.37
CA PRO A 72 4.32 -26.25 -7.42
C PRO A 72 5.03 -27.49 -7.96
#